data_AF-A0A529HT16-F1
#
_entry.id   AF-A0A529HT16-F1
#
_cell.length_a   1.000
_cell.length_b   1.000
_cell.length_c   1.000
_cell.angle_alpha   90.00
_cell.angle_beta   90.00
_cell.angle_gamma   90.00
#
_symmetry.space_group_name_H-M   'P 1'
#
loop_
_entity.id
_entity.type
_entity.pdbx_description
1 polymer ?
#
loop_
_entity_poly.entity_id
_entity_poly.type
_entity_poly.pdbx_seq_one_letter_code
_entity_poly.pdbx_strand_id
1 'polypeptide(L)' 'MTITCFIRYEIDPFGKAAFEQYARAWGQAIPRCGADLIGY' A
#
# COMPACT_ATOMS: atom_id res chain seq x y z
N MET A 1 3.70 -20.72 7.91
CA MET A 1 4.91 -19.94 7.59
C MET A 1 4.45 -18.59 7.09
N THR A 2 4.91 -17.50 7.69
CA THR A 2 4.41 -16.14 7.40
C THR A 2 5.50 -15.34 6.71
N ILE A 3 5.16 -14.66 5.63
CA ILE A 3 6.07 -13.80 4.88
C ILE A 3 5.53 -12.38 4.96
N THR A 4 6.40 -11.42 5.27
CA THR A 4 6.08 -10.00 5.20
C THR A 4 6.71 -9.43 3.93
N CYS A 5 5.88 -8.83 3.07
CA CYS A 5 6.33 -8.16 1.86
C CYS A 5 6.47 -6.65 2.11
N PHE A 6 7.59 -6.07 1.69
CA PHE A 6 7.80 -4.62 1.72
C PHE A 6 7.83 -4.09 0.30
N ILE A 7 7.02 -3.06 0.03
CA ILE A 7 6.97 -2.39 -1.27
C ILE A 7 7.49 -0.96 -1.07
N ARG A 8 8.48 -0.57 -1.86
CA ARG A 8 9.01 0.80 -1.88
C ARG A 8 8.64 1.42 -3.21
N TYR A 9 8.08 2.62 -3.14
CA TYR A 9 7.77 3.42 -4.32
C TYR A 9 8.72 4.61 -4.40
N GLU A 10 9.11 4.92 -5.63
CA GLU A 10 9.67 6.23 -5.95
C GLU A 10 8.50 7.08 -6.49
N ILE A 11 8.19 8.17 -5.78
CA ILE A 11 7.05 9.02 -6.07
C ILE A 11 7.57 10.33 -6.61
N ASP A 12 6.90 10.86 -7.64
CA ASP A 12 7.14 12.21 -8.10
C ASP A 12 7.07 13.21 -6.93
N PRO A 13 7.99 14.19 -6.82
CA PRO A 13 8.02 15.12 -5.69
C PRO A 13 6.70 15.86 -5.41
N PHE A 14 5.86 16.03 -6.43
CA PHE A 14 4.56 16.68 -6.35
C PHE A 14 3.39 15.68 -6.41
N GLY A 15 3.67 14.40 -6.63
CA GLY A 15 2.69 13.30 -6.73
C GLY A 15 2.17 12.75 -5.41
N LYS A 16 2.62 13.28 -4.26
CA LYS A 16 2.28 12.73 -2.93
C LYS A 16 0.77 12.64 -2.69
N ALA A 17 0.00 13.68 -3.04
CA ALA A 17 -1.45 13.68 -2.82
C ALA A 17 -2.18 12.61 -3.64
N ALA A 18 -1.76 12.40 -4.89
CA ALA A 18 -2.29 11.33 -5.75
C ALA A 18 -1.92 9.94 -5.21
N PHE A 19 -0.67 9.80 -4.74
CA PHE A 19 -0.21 8.57 -4.11
C PHE A 19 -0.99 8.25 -2.83
N GLU A 20 -1.28 9.22 -1.97
CA GLU A 20 -2.10 9.03 -0.78
C GLU A 20 -3.52 8.55 -1.13
N GLN A 21 -4.09 8.99 -2.25
CA GLN A 21 -5.39 8.48 -2.72
C GLN A 21 -5.30 7.03 -3.17
N TYR A 22 -4.26 6.69 -3.93
CA TYR A 22 -3.96 5.31 -4.32
C TYR A 22 -3.71 4.39 -3.10
N ALA A 23 -2.91 4.86 -2.15
CA ALA A 23 -2.57 4.18 -0.89
C ALA A 23 -3.81 3.70 -0.13
N ARG A 24 -4.82 4.56 -0.01
CA ARG A 24 -6.06 4.27 0.73
C ARG A 24 -6.82 3.08 0.17
N ALA A 25 -6.76 2.84 -1.14
CA ALA A 25 -7.43 1.69 -1.76
C ALA A 25 -6.84 0.35 -1.30
N TRP A 26 -5.55 0.31 -0.97
CA TRP A 26 -4.90 -0.91 -0.49
C TRP A 26 -5.40 -1.39 0.87
N GLY A 27 -5.91 -0.47 1.71
CA GLY A 27 -6.58 -0.82 2.97
C GLY A 27 -7.80 -1.74 2.80
N GLN A 28 -8.41 -1.76 1.61
CA GLN A 28 -9.50 -2.68 1.29
C GLN A 28 -9.03 -3.85 0.40
N ALA A 29 -8.12 -3.59 -0.54
CA ALA A 29 -7.68 -4.59 -1.51
C ALA A 29 -6.86 -5.73 -0.85
N ILE A 30 -5.90 -5.40 0.03
CA ILE A 30 -5.03 -6.41 0.68
C ILE A 30 -5.85 -7.38 1.55
N PRO A 31 -6.75 -6.92 2.45
CA PRO A 31 -7.58 -7.83 3.23
C PRO A 31 -8.51 -8.70 2.38
N ARG A 32 -9.06 -8.16 1.28
CA ARG A 32 -9.89 -8.95 0.34
C ARG A 32 -9.12 -10.07 -0.34
N CYS A 33 -7.81 -9.95 -0.47
CA CYS A 33 -6.93 -10.98 -0.99
C CYS A 33 -6.42 -11.95 0.08
N GLY A 34 -6.86 -11.82 1.34
CA GLY A 34 -6.51 -12.73 2.43
C GLY A 34 -5.16 -12.44 3.10
N ALA A 35 -4.64 -11.22 2.97
CA ALA A 35 -3.41 -10.79 3.63
C ALA A 35 -3.66 -9.63 4.60
N ASP A 36 -2.75 -9.45 5.56
CA ASP A 36 -2.79 -8.35 6.51
C ASP A 36 -2.03 -7.14 5.96
N LEU A 37 -2.69 -5.97 5.94
CA LEU A 37 -2.00 -4.70 5.69
C LEU A 37 -1.43 -4.17 7.01
N ILE A 38 -0.09 -4.09 7.08
CA ILE A 38 0.61 -3.63 8.29
C ILE A 38 0.84 -2.11 8.28
N GLY A 39 1.08 -1.50 7.12
CA GLY A 39 1.30 -0.05 6.99
C GLY A 39 1.55 0.41 5.55
N TYR A 40 1.39 1.71 5.31
CA TYR A 40 1.59 2.39 4.03
C TYR A 40 2.12 3.81 4.23
#